data_AF-A0AAP7M7Z5-F1
#
_entry.id   AF-A0AAP7M7Z5-F1
#
_cell.length_a   1.000
_cell.length_b   1.000
_cell.length_c   1.000
_cell.angle_alpha   90.00
_cell.angle_beta   90.00
_cell.angle_gamma   90.00
#
_symmetry.space_group_name_H-M   'P 1'
#
loop_
_entity.id
_entity.type
_entity.pdbx_description
1 polymer ?
#
loop_
_entity_poly.entity_id
_entity_poly.type
_entity_poly.pdbx_seq_one_letter_code
_entity_poly.pdbx_strand_id
1 'polypeptide(L)'
;MRPASWLILALLPALAAAQPARAPRASAQAQDPFSELFDTACMQHIGAPARLQSLMESNGLSPLQPAEAATLLQGQSGVAWMVPLASGRYAVSWADDGTCTVYAEKADAAVVQKGFARLVQAAPTPLQARSLPGRGPLSADQVAIQYGWATPGQAKLQVRFRLVTRQAAEAGVQAMASVTPGEAMLEQAAPSQ
;
A
#
# COMPACT_ATOMS: atom_id res chain seq x y z
N MET A 1 85.27 -14.74 12.11
CA MET A 1 84.24 -13.69 12.21
C MET A 1 83.23 -13.91 11.08
N ARG A 2 81.97 -14.20 11.45
CA ARG A 2 80.69 -14.29 10.68
C ARG A 2 80.70 -14.91 9.26
N PRO A 3 80.00 -16.04 9.02
CA PRO A 3 79.64 -16.47 7.67
C PRO A 3 78.38 -15.73 7.18
N ALA A 4 78.41 -15.27 5.93
CA ALA A 4 77.29 -14.61 5.26
C ALA A 4 76.45 -15.64 4.50
N SER A 5 75.22 -15.83 4.98
CA SER A 5 74.17 -16.65 4.40
C SER A 5 73.69 -16.08 3.07
N TRP A 6 73.57 -16.92 2.03
CA TRP A 6 72.80 -16.63 0.83
C TRP A 6 71.49 -17.40 0.85
N LEU A 7 70.38 -16.65 0.87
CA LEU A 7 69.01 -17.14 0.82
C LEU A 7 68.62 -17.46 -0.63
N ILE A 8 68.17 -18.69 -0.86
CA ILE A 8 67.50 -19.11 -2.10
C ILE A 8 66.04 -18.69 -2.01
N LEU A 9 65.60 -17.79 -2.87
CA LEU A 9 64.22 -17.32 -2.99
C LEU A 9 63.44 -18.28 -3.90
N ALA A 10 62.59 -19.13 -3.33
CA ALA A 10 61.66 -19.97 -4.09
C ALA A 10 60.40 -19.17 -4.47
N LEU A 11 60.11 -19.09 -5.77
CA LEU A 11 58.85 -18.54 -6.30
C LEU A 11 57.73 -19.59 -6.18
N LEU A 12 56.66 -19.24 -5.45
CA LEU A 12 55.39 -19.96 -5.44
C LEU A 12 54.39 -19.24 -6.38
N PRO A 13 53.68 -19.95 -7.28
CA PRO A 13 52.60 -19.35 -8.04
C PRO A 13 51.35 -19.25 -7.16
N ALA A 14 50.88 -18.04 -6.91
CA ALA A 14 49.61 -17.80 -6.22
C ALA A 14 48.43 -18.10 -7.18
N LEU A 15 47.79 -19.26 -7.00
CA LEU A 15 46.48 -19.55 -7.58
C LEU A 15 45.43 -18.66 -6.89
N ALA A 16 45.05 -17.57 -7.55
CA ALA A 16 43.92 -16.75 -7.14
C ALA A 16 42.61 -17.53 -7.36
N ALA A 17 42.05 -18.11 -6.29
CA ALA A 17 40.70 -18.64 -6.29
C ALA A 17 39.72 -17.47 -6.40
N ALA A 18 39.12 -17.29 -7.58
CA ALA A 18 38.01 -16.35 -7.78
C ALA A 18 36.80 -16.84 -6.96
N GLN A 19 36.56 -16.19 -5.82
CA GLN A 19 35.34 -16.42 -5.05
C GLN A 19 34.16 -15.86 -5.86
N PRO A 20 33.06 -16.61 -6.05
CA PRO A 20 31.88 -16.08 -6.70
C PRO A 20 31.34 -14.95 -5.83
N ALA A 21 31.39 -13.73 -6.35
CA ALA A 21 30.72 -12.59 -5.75
C ALA A 21 29.23 -12.93 -5.64
N ARG A 22 28.74 -13.11 -4.41
CA ARG A 22 27.31 -13.16 -4.13
C ARG A 22 26.73 -11.84 -4.62
N ALA A 23 26.03 -11.88 -5.76
CA ALA A 23 25.19 -10.79 -6.19
C ALA A 23 24.24 -10.43 -5.02
N PRO A 24 24.03 -9.15 -4.70
CA PRO A 24 23.02 -8.78 -3.73
C PRO A 24 21.70 -9.39 -4.20
N ARG A 25 21.02 -10.15 -3.33
CA ARG A 25 19.61 -10.48 -3.54
C ARG A 25 18.93 -9.15 -3.84
N ALA A 26 18.24 -9.07 -4.98
CA ALA A 26 17.43 -7.91 -5.32
C ALA A 26 16.60 -7.57 -4.08
N SER A 27 16.95 -6.45 -3.45
CA SER A 27 16.22 -5.90 -2.32
C SER A 27 14.76 -5.85 -2.75
N ALA A 28 13.83 -6.36 -1.92
CA ALA A 28 12.41 -6.10 -2.13
C ALA A 28 12.27 -4.61 -2.48
N GLN A 29 11.82 -4.29 -3.70
CA GLN A 29 11.73 -2.90 -4.14
C GLN A 29 10.97 -2.13 -3.06
N ALA A 30 11.63 -1.14 -2.45
CA ALA A 30 10.98 -0.29 -1.46
C ALA A 30 9.64 0.19 -2.02
N GLN A 31 8.58 -0.06 -1.28
CA GLN A 31 7.23 0.35 -1.68
C GLN A 31 7.15 1.88 -1.58
N ASP A 32 6.35 2.50 -2.45
CA ASP A 32 6.11 3.94 -2.31
C ASP A 32 5.27 4.22 -1.05
N PRO A 33 5.44 5.38 -0.38
CA PRO A 33 4.77 5.66 0.88
C PRO A 33 3.24 5.62 0.81
N PHE A 34 2.65 5.92 -0.36
CA PHE A 34 1.21 5.84 -0.53
C PHE A 34 0.73 4.38 -0.53
N SER A 35 1.39 3.52 -1.31
CA SER A 35 1.06 2.10 -1.33
C SER A 35 1.32 1.44 0.03
N GLU A 36 2.40 1.81 0.73
CA GLU A 36 2.69 1.34 2.10
C GLU A 36 1.57 1.73 3.06
N LEU A 37 1.16 3.00 3.08
CA LEU A 37 0.05 3.45 3.92
C LEU A 37 -1.26 2.74 3.56
N PHE A 38 -1.53 2.51 2.27
CA PHE A 38 -2.73 1.78 1.84
C PHE A 38 -2.75 0.33 2.33
N ASP A 39 -1.61 -0.36 2.27
CA ASP A 39 -1.49 -1.71 2.80
C ASP A 39 -1.70 -1.73 4.32
N THR A 40 -0.93 -0.93 5.06
CA THR A 40 -0.91 -0.97 6.52
C THR A 40 -2.18 -0.43 7.16
N ALA A 41 -2.76 0.65 6.62
CA ALA A 41 -3.94 1.27 7.21
C ALA A 41 -5.25 0.66 6.70
N CYS A 42 -5.33 0.27 5.42
CA CYS A 42 -6.59 -0.18 4.84
C CYS A 42 -6.63 -1.69 4.59
N MET A 43 -5.66 -2.26 3.86
CA MET A 43 -5.73 -3.67 3.48
C MET A 43 -5.63 -4.63 4.67
N GLN A 44 -4.77 -4.32 5.65
CA GLN A 44 -4.62 -5.13 6.85
C GLN A 44 -5.79 -5.00 7.84
N HIS A 45 -6.67 -4.01 7.64
CA HIS A 45 -7.80 -3.70 8.53
C HIS A 45 -9.17 -3.77 7.83
N ILE A 46 -9.29 -4.47 6.70
CA ILE A 46 -10.57 -4.65 6.00
C ILE A 46 -11.62 -5.22 6.96
N GLY A 47 -12.78 -4.55 7.03
CA GLY A 47 -13.88 -4.91 7.92
C GLY A 47 -13.59 -4.72 9.42
N ALA A 48 -12.50 -4.08 9.83
CA ALA A 48 -12.12 -3.95 11.23
C ALA A 48 -11.85 -2.49 11.68
N PRO A 49 -12.89 -1.63 11.74
CA PRO A 49 -12.75 -0.20 12.05
C PRO A 49 -12.07 0.05 13.39
N ALA A 50 -12.43 -0.70 14.44
CA ALA A 50 -11.85 -0.54 15.77
C ALA A 50 -10.34 -0.80 15.80
N ARG A 51 -9.85 -1.74 14.97
CA ARG A 51 -8.40 -2.01 14.84
C ARG A 51 -7.68 -0.88 14.11
N LEU A 52 -8.29 -0.32 13.07
CA LEU A 52 -7.75 0.86 12.40
C LEU A 52 -7.71 2.07 13.34
N GLN A 53 -8.78 2.31 14.10
CA GLN A 53 -8.82 3.40 15.07
C GLN A 53 -7.71 3.25 16.11
N SER A 54 -7.54 2.05 16.67
CA SER A 54 -6.48 1.76 17.63
C SER A 54 -5.08 1.99 17.03
N LEU A 55 -4.89 1.63 15.75
CA LEU A 55 -3.65 1.91 15.03
C LEU A 55 -3.39 3.43 14.96
N MET A 56 -4.38 4.23 14.56
CA MET A 56 -4.24 5.68 14.44
C MET A 56 -3.91 6.32 15.79
N GLU A 57 -4.63 5.94 16.85
CA GLU A 57 -4.41 6.42 18.22
C GLU A 57 -3.02 6.06 18.75
N SER A 58 -2.55 4.82 18.51
CA SER A 58 -1.22 4.38 18.92
C SER A 58 -0.08 5.14 18.22
N ASN A 59 -0.36 5.69 17.04
CA ASN A 59 0.54 6.58 16.30
C ASN A 59 0.35 8.06 16.68
N GLY A 60 -0.42 8.36 17.72
CA GLY A 60 -0.68 9.71 18.21
C GLY A 60 -1.60 10.54 17.31
N LEU A 61 -2.34 9.89 16.40
CA LEU A 61 -3.26 10.58 15.50
C LEU A 61 -4.64 10.69 16.14
N SER A 62 -5.19 11.90 16.11
CA SER A 62 -6.57 12.16 16.55
C SER A 62 -7.50 12.25 15.33
N PRO A 63 -8.75 11.78 15.45
CA PRO A 63 -9.73 11.93 14.38
C PRO A 63 -9.98 13.40 14.07
N LEU A 64 -10.20 13.69 12.80
CA LEU A 64 -10.57 15.02 12.32
C LEU A 64 -11.95 15.43 12.81
N GLN A 65 -12.18 16.74 12.87
CA GLN A 65 -13.52 17.25 13.14
C GLN A 65 -14.48 16.83 12.01
N PRO A 66 -15.77 16.58 12.29
CA PRO A 66 -16.72 16.10 11.29
C PRO A 66 -16.76 16.92 10.00
N ALA A 67 -16.64 18.25 10.11
CA ALA A 67 -16.63 19.15 8.95
C ALA A 67 -15.40 18.96 8.05
N GLU A 68 -14.23 18.69 8.64
CA GLU A 68 -13.00 18.42 7.89
C GLU A 68 -13.02 17.02 7.27
N ALA A 69 -13.51 16.03 8.03
CA ALA A 69 -13.65 14.66 7.57
C ALA A 69 -14.65 14.52 6.40
N ALA A 70 -15.70 15.33 6.36
CA ALA A 70 -16.78 15.25 5.36
C ALA A 70 -16.28 15.33 3.91
N THR A 71 -15.21 16.10 3.65
CA THR A 71 -14.64 16.22 2.30
C THR A 71 -13.90 14.94 1.89
N LEU A 72 -13.18 14.32 2.82
CA LEU A 72 -12.51 13.04 2.57
C LEU A 72 -13.54 11.92 2.41
N LEU A 73 -14.54 11.87 3.29
CA LEU A 73 -15.62 10.87 3.27
C LEU A 73 -16.62 11.07 2.14
N GLN A 74 -16.44 12.10 1.29
CA GLN A 74 -17.33 12.39 0.15
C GLN A 74 -18.81 12.50 0.56
N GLY A 75 -19.06 13.05 1.75
CA GLY A 75 -20.40 13.21 2.32
C GLY A 75 -20.96 11.98 3.04
N GLN A 76 -20.24 10.85 3.10
CA GLN A 76 -20.62 9.72 3.95
C GLN A 76 -20.29 9.98 5.43
N SER A 77 -21.03 9.34 6.33
CA SER A 77 -20.68 9.25 7.75
C SER A 77 -19.44 8.38 7.93
N GLY A 78 -18.64 8.73 8.94
CA GLY A 78 -17.42 8.00 9.26
C GLY A 78 -16.41 8.86 9.99
N VAL A 79 -15.16 8.43 9.95
CA VAL A 79 -14.02 9.08 10.61
C VAL A 79 -12.87 9.22 9.63
N ALA A 80 -12.02 10.23 9.85
CA ALA A 80 -10.83 10.44 9.05
C ALA A 80 -9.70 11.00 9.90
N TRP A 81 -8.46 10.77 9.46
CA TRP A 81 -7.24 11.20 10.12
C TRP A 81 -6.29 11.80 9.08
N MET A 82 -5.58 12.86 9.46
CA MET A 82 -4.41 13.32 8.70
C MET A 82 -3.20 12.50 9.14
N VAL A 83 -2.45 11.97 8.16
CA VAL A 83 -1.27 11.14 8.38
C VAL A 83 -0.04 11.92 7.89
N PRO A 84 0.78 12.49 8.79
CA PRO A 84 1.98 13.20 8.39
C PRO A 84 3.07 12.21 8.00
N LEU A 85 3.47 12.20 6.72
CA LEU A 85 4.64 11.46 6.25
C LEU A 85 5.67 12.44 5.70
N ALA A 86 6.96 12.06 5.72
CA ALA A 86 8.04 12.91 5.23
C ALA A 86 7.88 13.30 3.74
N SER A 87 7.20 12.47 2.96
CA SER A 87 6.96 12.67 1.52
C SER A 87 5.82 13.63 1.20
N GLY A 88 4.97 14.00 2.17
CA GLY A 88 3.85 14.91 1.92
C GLY A 88 2.65 14.71 2.85
N ARG A 89 1.52 15.27 2.43
CA ARG A 89 0.26 15.23 3.17
C ARG A 89 -0.58 14.05 2.69
N TYR A 90 -0.89 13.18 3.65
CA TYR A 90 -1.74 12.01 3.45
C TYR A 90 -2.93 12.07 4.40
N ALA A 91 -3.98 11.36 4.04
CA ALA A 91 -5.11 11.14 4.92
C ALA A 91 -5.58 9.69 4.80
N VAL A 92 -6.21 9.20 5.86
CA VAL A 92 -6.91 7.92 5.88
C VAL A 92 -8.34 8.20 6.34
N SER A 93 -9.32 7.60 5.71
CA SER A 93 -10.72 7.64 6.13
C SER A 93 -11.29 6.25 6.28
N TRP A 94 -12.31 6.14 7.13
CA TRP A 94 -13.18 4.98 7.26
C TRP A 94 -14.63 5.45 7.21
N ALA A 95 -15.37 5.03 6.19
CA ALA A 95 -16.80 5.28 6.08
C ALA A 95 -17.62 4.17 6.77
N ASP A 96 -18.85 4.49 7.19
CA ASP A 96 -19.73 3.56 7.89
C ASP A 96 -20.12 2.32 7.05
N ASP A 97 -20.00 2.39 5.72
CA ASP A 97 -20.17 1.23 4.83
C ASP A 97 -18.96 0.27 4.82
N GLY A 98 -17.95 0.56 5.66
CA GLY A 98 -16.72 -0.21 5.79
C GLY A 98 -15.63 0.18 4.79
N THR A 99 -15.84 1.19 3.95
CA THR A 99 -14.83 1.64 3.01
C THR A 99 -13.70 2.36 3.73
N CYS A 100 -12.50 1.80 3.66
CA CYS A 100 -11.27 2.48 4.05
C CYS A 100 -10.63 3.13 2.83
N THR A 101 -10.24 4.40 2.92
CA THR A 101 -9.61 5.13 1.81
C THR A 101 -8.34 5.85 2.26
N VAL A 102 -7.29 5.76 1.45
CA VAL A 102 -6.06 6.56 1.57
C VAL A 102 -6.02 7.63 0.49
N TYR A 103 -5.62 8.83 0.88
CA TYR A 103 -5.50 10.01 0.02
C TYR A 103 -4.07 10.53 0.06
N ALA A 104 -3.57 11.00 -1.07
CA ALA A 104 -2.33 11.78 -1.14
C ALA A 104 -2.54 13.04 -1.98
N GLU A 105 -2.12 14.18 -1.45
CA GLU A 105 -2.07 15.45 -2.20
C GLU A 105 -0.99 15.44 -3.28
N LYS A 106 0.07 14.64 -3.11
CA LYS A 106 1.16 14.48 -4.07
C LYS A 106 1.47 13.02 -4.32
N ALA A 107 1.45 12.60 -5.58
CA ALA A 107 1.77 11.25 -5.99
C ALA A 107 2.25 11.19 -7.44
N ASP A 108 3.28 10.39 -7.70
CA ASP A 108 3.56 9.92 -9.06
C ASP A 108 2.53 8.84 -9.41
N ALA A 109 1.64 9.16 -10.34
CA ALA A 109 0.54 8.26 -10.69
C ALA A 109 1.04 6.91 -11.24
N ALA A 110 2.13 6.88 -12.00
CA ALA A 110 2.63 5.63 -12.57
C ALA A 110 3.21 4.73 -11.48
N VAL A 111 3.92 5.31 -10.52
CA VAL A 111 4.43 4.58 -9.34
C VAL A 111 3.27 4.05 -8.50
N VAL A 112 2.31 4.90 -8.15
CA VAL A 112 1.15 4.52 -7.33
C VAL A 112 0.29 3.45 -8.00
N GLN A 113 0.00 3.58 -9.30
CA GLN A 113 -0.78 2.57 -10.03
C GLN A 113 -0.08 1.20 -10.01
N LYS A 114 1.24 1.18 -10.19
CA LYS A 114 2.03 -0.06 -10.15
C LYS A 114 2.08 -0.67 -8.74
N GLY A 115 2.26 0.16 -7.70
CA GLY A 115 2.27 -0.27 -6.31
C GLY A 115 0.92 -0.85 -5.89
N PHE A 116 -0.17 -0.14 -6.18
CA PHE A 116 -1.53 -0.60 -5.94
C PHE A 116 -1.86 -1.91 -6.66
N ALA A 117 -1.54 -2.03 -7.95
CA ALA A 117 -1.77 -3.26 -8.69
C ALA A 117 -0.99 -4.45 -8.09
N ARG A 118 0.26 -4.24 -7.65
CA ARG A 118 1.05 -5.28 -6.99
C ARG A 118 0.39 -5.75 -5.69
N LEU A 119 -0.03 -4.82 -4.83
CA LEU A 119 -0.68 -5.15 -3.56
C LEU A 119 -1.97 -5.94 -3.78
N VAL A 120 -2.85 -5.45 -4.65
CA VAL A 120 -4.15 -6.07 -4.85
C VAL A 120 -4.03 -7.40 -5.60
N GLN A 121 -3.01 -7.61 -6.43
CA GLN A 121 -2.77 -8.91 -7.06
C GLN A 121 -2.30 -9.98 -6.07
N ALA A 122 -1.71 -9.59 -4.93
CA ALA A 122 -1.29 -10.48 -3.87
C ALA A 122 -2.47 -10.88 -2.95
N ALA A 123 -3.56 -11.36 -3.55
CA ALA A 123 -4.75 -11.79 -2.81
C ALA A 123 -4.40 -12.91 -1.81
N PRO A 124 -4.87 -12.84 -0.55
CA PRO A 124 -4.63 -13.90 0.43
C PRO A 124 -5.40 -15.15 0.02
N THR A 125 -4.81 -16.32 0.21
CA THR A 125 -5.49 -17.61 -0.01
C THR A 125 -6.72 -17.70 0.90
N PRO A 126 -7.89 -18.17 0.43
CA PRO A 126 -8.15 -18.77 -0.89
C PRO A 126 -8.61 -17.78 -1.99
N LEU A 127 -8.60 -16.48 -1.72
CA LEU A 127 -9.13 -15.48 -2.64
C LEU A 127 -8.25 -15.33 -3.89
N GLN A 128 -8.88 -14.93 -5.01
CA GLN A 128 -8.21 -14.57 -6.25
C GLN A 128 -8.53 -13.13 -6.62
N ALA A 129 -7.50 -12.42 -7.08
CA ALA A 129 -7.65 -11.09 -7.64
C ALA A 129 -8.18 -11.15 -9.07
N ARG A 130 -9.09 -10.24 -9.41
CA ARG A 130 -9.54 -10.01 -10.79
C ARG A 130 -9.68 -8.52 -11.08
N SER A 131 -9.32 -8.12 -12.30
CA SER A 131 -9.57 -6.76 -12.78
C SER A 131 -11.07 -6.55 -12.96
N LEU A 132 -11.53 -5.35 -12.61
CA LEU A 132 -12.91 -4.91 -12.82
C LEU A 132 -12.91 -3.71 -13.76
N PRO A 133 -14.00 -3.46 -14.49
CA PRO A 133 -14.13 -2.23 -15.27
C PRO A 133 -13.99 -0.99 -14.36
N GLY A 134 -13.16 -0.03 -14.75
CA GLY A 134 -13.13 1.28 -14.12
C GLY A 134 -14.46 2.01 -14.35
N ARG A 135 -15.33 2.07 -13.35
CA ARG A 135 -16.64 2.75 -13.42
C ARG A 135 -16.60 4.18 -12.88
N GLY A 136 -17.62 4.96 -13.23
CA GLY A 136 -17.90 6.30 -12.68
C GLY A 136 -17.45 7.44 -13.61
N PRO A 137 -17.98 8.65 -13.41
CA PRO A 137 -17.50 9.82 -14.14
C PRO A 137 -16.06 10.11 -13.72
N LEU A 138 -15.17 10.25 -14.71
CA LEU A 138 -13.79 10.67 -14.53
C LEU A 138 -13.59 11.95 -15.34
N SER A 139 -12.88 12.91 -14.77
CA SER A 139 -12.34 14.03 -15.54
C SER A 139 -11.25 13.53 -16.50
N ALA A 140 -10.97 14.28 -17.57
CA ALA A 140 -10.01 13.87 -18.61
C ALA A 140 -8.57 13.64 -18.08
N ASP A 141 -8.23 14.24 -16.94
CA ASP A 141 -6.93 14.14 -16.25
C ASP A 141 -6.89 13.00 -15.21
N GLN A 142 -7.95 12.20 -15.08
CA GLN A 142 -8.08 11.13 -14.10
C GLN A 142 -8.02 9.75 -14.75
N VAL A 143 -7.36 8.84 -14.06
CA VAL A 143 -7.34 7.40 -14.37
C VAL A 143 -7.88 6.65 -13.18
N ALA A 144 -8.80 5.71 -13.42
CA ALA A 144 -9.29 4.81 -12.38
C ALA A 144 -9.01 3.34 -12.73
N ILE A 145 -8.52 2.60 -11.75
CA ILE A 145 -8.29 1.16 -11.83
C ILE A 145 -9.12 0.50 -10.73
N GLN A 146 -9.72 -0.64 -11.05
CA GLN A 146 -10.50 -1.41 -10.09
C GLN A 146 -10.10 -2.88 -10.12
N TYR A 147 -10.12 -3.47 -8.93
CA TYR A 147 -9.92 -4.89 -8.73
C TYR A 147 -10.93 -5.40 -7.72
N GLY A 148 -11.09 -6.71 -7.66
CA GLY A 148 -11.80 -7.34 -6.56
C GLY A 148 -11.18 -8.68 -6.19
N TRP A 149 -11.38 -9.05 -4.94
CA TRP A 149 -11.08 -10.39 -4.43
C TRP A 149 -12.36 -11.19 -4.33
N ALA A 150 -12.31 -12.43 -4.82
CA ALA A 150 -13.39 -13.39 -4.73
C ALA A 150 -12.83 -14.79 -4.53
N THR A 151 -13.64 -15.66 -3.93
CA THR A 151 -13.37 -17.10 -3.95
C THR A 151 -13.35 -17.61 -5.39
N PRO A 152 -12.46 -18.55 -5.76
CA PRO A 152 -12.39 -19.10 -7.10
C PRO A 152 -13.76 -19.63 -7.56
N GLY A 153 -14.16 -19.27 -8.78
CA GLY A 153 -15.45 -19.67 -9.36
C GLY A 153 -16.66 -18.89 -8.85
N GLN A 154 -16.52 -17.98 -7.87
CA GLN A 154 -17.63 -17.16 -7.37
C GLN A 154 -17.77 -15.81 -8.10
N ALA A 155 -19.00 -15.45 -8.44
CA ALA A 155 -19.32 -14.15 -9.00
C ALA A 155 -19.32 -13.03 -7.93
N LYS A 156 -19.69 -13.33 -6.69
CA LYS A 156 -19.75 -12.34 -5.59
C LYS A 156 -18.33 -11.94 -5.16
N LEU A 157 -18.08 -10.64 -5.08
CA LEU A 157 -16.84 -10.10 -4.52
C LEU A 157 -16.89 -10.14 -2.99
N GLN A 158 -15.81 -10.58 -2.38
CA GLN A 158 -15.58 -10.47 -0.94
C GLN A 158 -14.92 -9.14 -0.57
N VAL A 159 -14.14 -8.57 -1.49
CA VAL A 159 -13.52 -7.25 -1.32
C VAL A 159 -13.46 -6.56 -2.67
N ARG A 160 -13.66 -5.24 -2.68
CA ARG A 160 -13.47 -4.38 -3.85
C ARG A 160 -12.40 -3.34 -3.58
N PHE A 161 -11.53 -3.12 -4.56
CA PHE A 161 -10.48 -2.12 -4.51
C PHE A 161 -10.66 -1.14 -5.65
N ARG A 162 -10.40 0.13 -5.38
CA ARG A 162 -10.40 1.18 -6.39
C ARG A 162 -9.22 2.10 -6.16
N LEU A 163 -8.50 2.44 -7.23
CA LEU A 163 -7.54 3.52 -7.25
C LEU A 163 -8.02 4.57 -8.25
N VAL A 164 -7.97 5.84 -7.86
CA VAL A 164 -8.08 6.99 -8.76
C VAL A 164 -6.80 7.80 -8.63
N THR A 165 -6.17 8.12 -9.75
CA THR A 165 -5.02 9.03 -9.81
C THR A 165 -5.31 10.18 -10.75
N ARG A 166 -4.76 11.35 -10.47
CA ARG A 166 -4.88 12.56 -11.28
C ARG A 166 -3.50 13.06 -11.71
N GLN A 167 -3.38 13.47 -12.97
CA GLN A 167 -2.21 14.15 -13.51
C GLN A 167 -2.42 15.68 -13.44
N ALA A 168 -2.36 16.26 -12.25
CA ALA A 168 -2.47 17.72 -12.06
C ALA A 168 -1.58 18.19 -10.92
N ALA A 169 -0.58 19.01 -11.24
CA ALA A 169 0.50 19.40 -10.33
C ALA A 169 0.08 20.26 -9.12
N GLU A 170 -1.06 20.96 -9.20
CA GLU A 170 -1.34 22.12 -8.33
C GLU A 170 -2.70 22.07 -7.59
N ALA A 171 -3.57 21.07 -7.81
CA ALA A 171 -4.96 21.13 -7.34
C ALA A 171 -5.43 19.85 -6.61
N GLY A 172 -5.05 19.74 -5.33
CA GLY A 172 -5.66 18.83 -4.37
C GLY A 172 -5.17 17.38 -4.43
N VAL A 173 -6.05 16.43 -4.10
CA VAL A 173 -5.72 14.99 -4.04
C VAL A 173 -5.33 14.45 -5.42
N GLN A 174 -4.11 13.92 -5.51
CA GLN A 174 -3.56 13.31 -6.72
C GLN A 174 -3.71 11.78 -6.75
N ALA A 175 -3.84 11.14 -5.60
CA ALA A 175 -4.11 9.70 -5.51
C ALA A 175 -5.13 9.39 -4.41
N MET A 176 -6.08 8.52 -4.73
CA MET A 176 -7.12 8.04 -3.82
C MET A 176 -7.31 6.54 -4.02
N ALA A 177 -6.94 5.73 -3.02
CA ALA A 177 -7.09 4.28 -3.05
C ALA A 177 -8.06 3.85 -1.96
N SER A 178 -9.08 3.09 -2.33
CA SER A 178 -10.07 2.57 -1.39
C SER A 178 -10.15 1.06 -1.44
N VAL A 179 -10.54 0.50 -0.30
CA VAL A 179 -10.94 -0.90 -0.13
C VAL A 179 -12.30 -0.94 0.57
N THR A 180 -13.23 -1.67 -0.01
CA THR A 180 -14.58 -1.87 0.53
C THR A 180 -14.80 -3.36 0.76
N PRO A 181 -15.11 -3.81 1.99
CA PRO A 181 -15.50 -5.19 2.24
C PRO A 181 -16.83 -5.50 1.52
N GLY A 182 -17.01 -6.76 1.13
CA GLY A 182 -18.31 -7.29 0.74
C GLY A 182 -19.21 -7.46 1.96
N GLU A 183 -20.52 -7.46 1.74
CA GLU A 183 -21.55 -7.56 2.80
C GLU A 183 -21.27 -8.71 3.79
N ALA A 184 -20.86 -9.87 3.28
CA ALA A 184 -20.59 -11.06 4.10
C ALA A 184 -19.45 -10.85 5.12
N MET A 185 -18.48 -9.96 4.83
CA MET A 185 -17.40 -9.63 5.78
C MET A 185 -17.84 -8.62 6.83
N LEU A 186 -18.77 -7.72 6.49
CA LEU A 186 -19.34 -6.77 7.44
C LEU A 186 -20.20 -7.50 8.50
N GLU A 187 -20.98 -8.50 8.07
CA GLU A 187 -21.81 -9.31 8.96
C GLU A 187 -20.98 -10.14 9.97
N GLN A 188 -19.78 -10.57 9.58
CA GLN A 188 -18.85 -11.30 10.46
C GLN A 188 -18.09 -10.41 11.44
N ALA A 189 -17.95 -9.12 11.13
CA ALA A 189 -17.29 -8.14 11.97
C ALA A 189 -18.22 -7.47 13.00
N ALA A 190 -19.54 -7.59 12.81
CA ALA A 190 -20.51 -7.17 13.81
C ALA A 190 -20.38 -8.08 15.04
N PRO A 191 -20.31 -7.52 16.27
CA PRO A 191 -20.33 -8.35 17.47
C PRO A 191 -21.63 -9.15 17.49
N SER A 192 -21.52 -10.46 17.72
CA SER A 192 -22.67 -11.31 18.02
C SER A 192 -23.46 -10.66 19.16
N GLN A 193 -24.71 -10.27 18.90
CA GLN A 193 -25.60 -9.78 19.95
C GLN A 193 -25.95 -10.89 20.94
#